data_AF-A0AAN4IY85-F1
#
_entry.id   AF-A0AAN4IY85-F1
#
_cell.length_a   1.000
_cell.length_b   1.000
_cell.length_c   1.000
_cell.angle_alpha   90.00
_cell.angle_beta   90.00
_cell.angle_gamma   90.00
#
_symmetry.space_group_name_H-M   'P 1'
#
loop_
_entity.id
_entity.type
_entity.pdbx_description
1 polymer ?
#
loop_
_entity_poly.entity_id
_entity_poly.type
_entity_poly.pdbx_seq_one_letter_code
_entity_poly.pdbx_strand_id
1 'polypeptide(L)'
;MDTKKRAQKAAAMSAIVRSAPKPTHTGLMATGVSCAVLPDGRRVVSMQGANGLAETFGVSVGSKMPRWVPNGKPGQLPYVLQANELQPYISDELREALAEPIVYKNTSGAGVAYGIDVTMLPALCEAWTDAERDGALRQKHHLNTAAKAKALYKALARVGAVALVDEATGYQKERERDELAKLLEQFIAKEMRPWVSTYPPEFFEELCRLRGVPFKANMRRPQYFGHLVNNITYDRMAPELRNALKEERAKAKKAGAKMHQFLSEGTGYGLLQKRLTGVTTLMQASDTYEDFIQLLDKVHPLLTVEDIDAE
;
A
#
# COMPACT_ATOMS: atom_id res chain seq x y z
N MET A 1 34.57 -19.92 14.58
CA MET A 1 34.18 -19.71 13.18
C MET A 1 35.28 -18.90 12.50
N ASP A 2 36.00 -19.54 11.58
CA ASP A 2 37.33 -19.24 11.07
C ASP A 2 37.50 -17.81 10.47
N THR A 3 38.44 -17.02 11.00
CA THR A 3 38.75 -15.64 10.56
C THR A 3 39.13 -15.55 9.10
N LYS A 4 39.78 -16.60 8.56
CA LYS A 4 40.16 -16.72 7.15
C LYS A 4 38.93 -16.77 6.23
N LYS A 5 37.88 -17.50 6.62
CA LYS A 5 36.61 -17.57 5.87
C LYS A 5 35.84 -16.25 5.89
N ARG A 6 35.94 -15.47 6.98
CA ARG A 6 35.33 -14.12 7.04
C ARG A 6 36.05 -13.13 6.14
N ALA A 7 37.39 -13.15 6.12
CA ALA A 7 38.20 -12.29 5.26
C ALA A 7 37.95 -12.56 3.76
N GLN A 8 37.90 -13.83 3.35
CA GLN A 8 37.59 -14.21 1.97
C GLN A 8 36.20 -13.72 1.52
N LYS A 9 35.19 -13.85 2.38
CA LYS A 9 33.83 -13.34 2.10
C LYS A 9 33.80 -11.81 1.95
N ALA A 10 34.52 -11.10 2.81
CA ALA A 10 34.61 -9.65 2.74
C ALA A 10 35.33 -9.18 1.45
N ALA A 11 36.38 -9.87 1.03
CA ALA A 11 37.10 -9.57 -0.20
C ALA A 11 36.24 -9.80 -1.46
N ALA A 12 35.52 -10.94 -1.53
CA ALA A 12 34.57 -11.22 -2.61
C ALA A 12 33.47 -10.14 -2.70
N MET A 13 32.96 -9.69 -1.56
CA MET A 13 31.99 -8.60 -1.51
C MET A 13 32.55 -7.27 -1.98
N SER A 14 33.77 -6.93 -1.57
CA SER A 14 34.43 -5.71 -2.02
C SER A 14 34.67 -5.71 -3.52
N ALA A 15 35.01 -6.86 -4.11
CA ALA A 15 35.18 -7.01 -5.55
C ALA A 15 33.87 -6.74 -6.30
N ILE A 16 32.76 -7.32 -5.86
CA ILE A 16 31.44 -7.11 -6.47
C ILE A 16 30.96 -5.66 -6.32
N VAL A 17 31.16 -5.07 -5.14
CA VAL A 17 30.82 -3.65 -4.92
C VAL A 17 31.60 -2.74 -5.87
N ARG A 18 32.87 -3.08 -6.14
CA ARG A 18 33.73 -2.31 -7.05
C ARG A 18 33.30 -2.46 -8.51
N SER A 19 32.92 -3.67 -8.92
CA SER A 19 32.47 -3.97 -10.29
C SER A 19 30.99 -3.67 -10.54
N ALA A 20 30.21 -3.36 -9.50
CA ALA A 20 28.78 -3.06 -9.63
C ALA A 20 28.55 -1.90 -10.62
N PRO A 21 27.63 -2.05 -11.60
CA PRO A 21 27.33 -1.00 -12.54
C PRO A 21 26.72 0.21 -11.85
N LYS A 22 27.04 1.40 -12.35
CA LYS A 22 26.31 2.62 -12.02
C LYS A 22 25.06 2.66 -12.91
N PRO A 23 23.85 2.81 -12.35
CA PRO A 23 22.64 2.97 -13.16
C PRO A 23 22.74 4.15 -14.12
N THR A 24 22.15 4.02 -15.30
CA THR A 24 21.99 5.12 -16.26
C THR A 24 20.81 6.02 -15.88
N HIS A 25 19.77 5.42 -15.28
CA HIS A 25 18.58 6.10 -14.80
C HIS A 25 18.17 5.53 -13.45
N THR A 26 17.63 6.38 -12.60
CA THR A 26 17.02 5.99 -11.32
C THR A 26 15.71 6.76 -11.13
N GLY A 27 14.82 6.21 -10.32
CA GLY A 27 13.55 6.84 -10.04
C GLY A 27 12.74 6.08 -8.99
N LEU A 28 11.53 6.59 -8.78
CA LEU A 28 10.52 5.98 -7.93
C LEU A 28 9.34 5.60 -8.82
N MET A 29 8.91 4.35 -8.76
CA MET A 29 7.63 3.93 -9.35
C MET A 29 6.48 4.64 -8.63
N ALA A 30 5.31 4.75 -9.27
CA ALA A 30 4.11 5.31 -8.63
C ALA A 30 3.67 4.53 -7.37
N THR A 31 4.13 3.28 -7.23
CA THR A 31 3.98 2.46 -6.02
C THR A 31 4.83 2.93 -4.84
N GLY A 32 5.79 3.82 -5.05
CA GLY A 32 6.82 4.13 -4.08
C GLY A 32 8.00 3.14 -4.08
N VAL A 33 8.11 2.23 -5.06
CA VAL A 33 9.27 1.33 -5.16
C VAL A 33 10.40 2.00 -5.92
N SER A 34 11.60 2.04 -5.34
CA SER A 34 12.81 2.53 -5.99
C SER A 34 13.19 1.62 -7.15
N CYS A 35 13.46 2.22 -8.32
CA CYS A 35 13.81 1.50 -9.53
C CYS A 35 14.99 2.15 -10.26
N ALA A 36 15.63 1.36 -11.12
CA ALA A 36 16.80 1.79 -11.88
C ALA A 36 16.89 1.08 -13.23
N VAL A 37 17.53 1.74 -14.19
CA VAL A 37 17.95 1.15 -15.47
C VAL A 37 19.47 1.02 -15.46
N LEU A 38 19.97 -0.19 -15.72
CA LEU A 38 21.40 -0.49 -15.76
C LEU A 38 21.97 -0.25 -17.18
N PRO A 39 23.30 -0.12 -17.32
CA PRO A 39 23.94 0.12 -18.63
C PRO A 39 23.66 -0.95 -19.69
N ASP A 40 23.35 -2.17 -19.27
CA ASP A 40 22.99 -3.30 -20.14
C ASP A 40 21.48 -3.36 -20.47
N GLY A 41 20.72 -2.34 -20.10
CA GLY A 41 19.28 -2.25 -20.36
C GLY A 41 18.40 -2.99 -19.36
N ARG A 42 18.97 -3.71 -18.38
CA ARG A 42 18.18 -4.33 -17.32
C ARG A 42 17.45 -3.28 -16.50
N ARG A 43 16.19 -3.55 -16.22
CA ARG A 43 15.30 -2.70 -15.40
C ARG A 43 15.14 -3.40 -14.06
N VAL A 44 15.55 -2.75 -12.99
CA VAL A 44 15.60 -3.37 -11.66
C VAL A 44 14.78 -2.58 -10.65
N VAL A 45 14.19 -3.30 -9.69
CA VAL A 45 13.52 -2.70 -8.53
C VAL A 45 14.28 -3.08 -7.25
N SER A 46 14.39 -2.14 -6.31
CA SER A 46 15.14 -2.35 -5.08
C SER A 46 14.42 -3.30 -4.14
N MET A 47 15.13 -4.30 -3.61
CA MET A 47 14.59 -5.21 -2.60
C MET A 47 14.51 -4.59 -1.21
N GLN A 48 15.37 -3.61 -0.93
CA GLN A 48 15.67 -3.14 0.43
C GLN A 48 15.94 -1.63 0.48
N GLY A 49 16.10 -1.12 1.70
CA GLY A 49 16.32 0.30 1.98
C GLY A 49 15.02 1.10 1.96
N ALA A 50 15.15 2.42 2.14
CA ALA A 50 14.04 3.34 1.98
C ALA A 50 13.44 3.17 0.58
N ASN A 51 12.13 3.02 0.48
CA ASN A 51 11.39 2.77 -0.76
C ASN A 51 11.75 1.44 -1.46
N GLY A 52 12.20 0.43 -0.73
CA GLY A 52 12.38 -0.93 -1.26
C GLY A 52 11.07 -1.74 -1.25
N LEU A 53 11.03 -2.86 -1.98
CA LEU A 53 9.87 -3.76 -2.03
C LEU A 53 9.34 -4.13 -0.64
N ALA A 54 10.20 -4.41 0.33
CA ALA A 54 9.75 -4.74 1.67
C ALA A 54 8.92 -3.61 2.32
N GLU A 55 9.40 -2.36 2.25
CA GLU A 55 8.72 -1.21 2.83
C GLU A 55 7.41 -0.89 2.09
N THR A 56 7.44 -0.85 0.76
CA THR A 56 6.24 -0.57 -0.05
C THR A 56 5.11 -1.55 0.23
N PHE A 57 5.46 -2.84 0.37
CA PHE A 57 4.50 -3.88 0.70
C PHE A 57 4.12 -3.91 2.19
N GLY A 58 4.75 -3.08 3.03
CA GLY A 58 4.46 -2.97 4.47
C GLY A 58 5.05 -4.11 5.30
N VAL A 59 6.11 -4.74 4.80
CA VAL A 59 6.85 -5.80 5.48
C VAL A 59 7.96 -5.17 6.29
N SER A 60 7.88 -5.33 7.62
CA SER A 60 8.89 -4.80 8.53
C SER A 60 10.25 -5.45 8.26
N VAL A 61 11.25 -4.62 8.02
CA VAL A 61 12.64 -5.05 7.86
C VAL A 61 13.35 -4.91 9.20
N GLY A 62 13.75 -6.03 9.80
CA GLY A 62 14.58 -6.01 10.99
C GLY A 62 15.97 -5.44 10.68
N SER A 63 16.65 -4.85 11.66
CA SER A 63 18.02 -4.32 11.54
C SER A 63 19.11 -5.39 11.32
N LYS A 64 18.73 -6.66 11.14
CA LYS A 64 19.61 -7.82 10.95
C LYS A 64 19.37 -8.52 9.61
N MET A 65 19.36 -7.79 8.49
CA MET A 65 19.60 -8.46 7.21
C MET A 65 21.04 -8.97 7.19
N PRO A 66 21.27 -10.28 6.96
CA PRO A 66 22.53 -10.69 6.39
C PRO A 66 22.64 -9.97 5.04
N ARG A 67 23.73 -9.24 4.84
CA ARG A 67 24.09 -8.80 3.49
C ARG A 67 24.14 -10.05 2.61
N TRP A 68 23.50 -10.01 1.43
CA TRP A 68 23.68 -11.06 0.43
C TRP A 68 25.18 -11.36 0.32
N VAL A 69 25.54 -12.65 0.39
CA VAL A 69 26.95 -13.08 0.36
C VAL A 69 27.16 -13.83 -0.96
N PRO A 70 28.10 -13.39 -1.80
CA PRO A 70 28.46 -14.07 -3.04
C PRO A 70 28.97 -15.45 -2.72
N ASN A 71 28.54 -16.44 -3.50
CA ASN A 71 28.87 -17.86 -3.26
C ASN A 71 28.49 -18.33 -1.83
N GLY A 72 27.55 -17.63 -1.18
CA GLY A 72 26.89 -18.07 0.04
C GLY A 72 25.87 -19.18 -0.25
N LYS A 73 25.14 -19.64 0.77
CA LYS A 73 23.98 -20.50 0.50
C LYS A 73 22.98 -19.67 -0.32
N PRO A 74 22.55 -20.14 -1.51
CA PRO A 74 21.41 -19.58 -2.20
C PRO A 74 20.21 -19.53 -1.24
N GLY A 75 19.37 -18.50 -1.33
CA GLY A 75 18.06 -18.55 -0.66
C GLY A 75 17.79 -17.51 0.43
N GLN A 76 18.33 -16.30 0.34
CA GLN A 76 17.63 -15.17 0.96
C GLN A 76 16.76 -14.46 -0.06
N LEU A 77 15.53 -14.95 -0.14
CA LEU A 77 14.42 -14.24 -0.77
C LEU A 77 14.33 -12.82 -0.20
N PRO A 78 13.85 -11.83 -0.98
CA PRO A 78 13.42 -10.54 -0.46
C PRO A 78 12.55 -10.71 0.78
N TYR A 79 12.60 -9.80 1.73
CA TYR A 79 11.78 -9.90 2.96
C TYR A 79 10.29 -10.08 2.67
N VAL A 80 9.80 -9.43 1.62
CA VAL A 80 8.43 -9.56 1.13
C VAL A 80 8.08 -10.99 0.68
N LEU A 81 9.03 -11.90 0.58
CA LEU A 81 8.83 -13.30 0.22
C LEU A 81 9.27 -14.30 1.32
N GLN A 82 9.66 -13.83 2.51
CA GLN A 82 10.18 -14.70 3.57
C GLN A 82 9.10 -15.32 4.48
N ALA A 83 7.83 -14.96 4.32
CA ALA A 83 6.75 -15.52 5.11
C ALA A 83 6.71 -17.05 4.95
N ASN A 84 6.66 -17.79 6.07
CA ASN A 84 6.60 -19.27 6.05
C ASN A 84 5.36 -19.79 5.30
N GLU A 85 4.23 -19.12 5.51
CA GLU A 85 2.95 -19.41 4.85
C GLU A 85 3.01 -19.21 3.32
N LEU A 86 3.94 -18.39 2.85
CA LEU A 86 4.11 -18.07 1.44
C LEU A 86 5.05 -19.06 0.72
N GLN A 87 5.89 -19.80 1.44
CA GLN A 87 6.91 -20.65 0.81
C GLN A 87 6.36 -21.66 -0.22
N PRO A 88 5.21 -22.32 0.00
CA PRO A 88 4.64 -23.23 -1.00
C PRO A 88 4.21 -22.56 -2.31
N TYR A 89 4.05 -21.23 -2.31
CA TYR A 89 3.53 -20.44 -3.43
C TYR A 89 4.61 -19.75 -4.26
N ILE A 90 5.88 -19.88 -3.87
CA ILE A 90 7.02 -19.30 -4.59
C ILE A 90 7.55 -20.36 -5.53
N SER A 91 7.37 -20.14 -6.84
CA SER A 91 7.86 -21.04 -7.88
C SER A 91 9.39 -21.19 -7.84
N ASP A 92 9.88 -22.33 -8.34
CA ASP A 92 11.32 -22.58 -8.42
C ASP A 92 12.02 -21.54 -9.30
N GLU A 93 11.39 -21.13 -10.41
CA GLU A 93 11.86 -20.03 -11.28
C GLU A 93 12.05 -18.73 -10.49
N LEU A 94 11.06 -18.34 -9.68
CA LEU A 94 11.16 -17.14 -8.86
C LEU A 94 12.24 -17.30 -7.77
N ARG A 95 12.40 -18.49 -7.19
CA ARG A 95 13.47 -18.76 -6.21
C ARG A 95 14.86 -18.64 -6.83
N GLU A 96 15.05 -19.21 -8.02
CA GLU A 96 16.30 -19.16 -8.77
C GLU A 96 16.63 -17.74 -9.19
N ALA A 97 15.66 -17.01 -9.76
CA ALA A 97 15.84 -15.62 -10.17
C ALA A 97 16.19 -14.68 -8.99
N LEU A 98 15.79 -15.04 -7.77
CA LEU A 98 16.03 -14.27 -6.55
C LEU A 98 17.21 -14.78 -5.72
N ALA A 99 17.81 -15.90 -6.09
CA ALA A 99 18.94 -16.49 -5.37
C ALA A 99 20.17 -15.57 -5.39
N GLU A 100 20.35 -14.84 -6.48
CA GLU A 100 21.42 -13.87 -6.69
C GLU A 100 20.84 -12.51 -7.09
N PRO A 101 20.74 -11.54 -6.16
CA PRO A 101 20.22 -10.23 -6.47
C PRO A 101 21.20 -9.46 -7.35
N ILE A 102 20.64 -8.61 -8.20
CA ILE A 102 21.41 -7.73 -9.07
C ILE A 102 22.02 -6.62 -8.21
N VAL A 103 23.35 -6.64 -8.10
CA VAL A 103 24.10 -5.62 -7.34
C VAL A 103 24.39 -4.42 -8.23
N TYR A 104 24.03 -3.21 -7.79
CA TYR A 104 24.31 -1.97 -8.51
C TYR A 104 24.68 -0.83 -7.55
N LYS A 105 25.36 0.21 -8.05
CA LYS A 105 25.72 1.37 -7.21
C LYS A 105 24.48 2.17 -6.83
N ASN A 106 24.36 2.49 -5.54
CA ASN A 106 23.32 3.40 -5.07
C ASN A 106 23.62 4.84 -5.53
N THR A 107 22.63 5.58 -6.00
CA THR A 107 22.77 6.99 -6.39
C THR A 107 22.78 7.97 -5.21
N SER A 108 22.25 7.58 -4.04
CA SER A 108 22.06 8.47 -2.89
C SER A 108 23.19 8.41 -1.84
N GLY A 109 24.28 7.67 -2.06
CA GLY A 109 25.39 7.59 -1.10
C GLY A 109 26.46 6.53 -1.41
N ALA A 110 27.38 6.32 -0.46
CA ALA A 110 28.42 5.30 -0.53
C ALA A 110 27.83 3.90 -0.25
N GLY A 111 27.75 3.06 -1.28
CA GLY A 111 27.33 1.66 -1.13
C GLY A 111 26.72 1.05 -2.40
N VAL A 112 26.21 -0.16 -2.26
CA VAL A 112 25.46 -0.87 -3.30
C VAL A 112 24.02 -1.10 -2.87
N ALA A 113 23.15 -1.19 -3.85
CA ALA A 113 21.79 -1.68 -3.72
C ALA A 113 21.69 -3.11 -4.28
N TYR A 114 20.71 -3.85 -3.77
CA TYR A 114 20.34 -5.19 -4.26
C TYR A 114 18.97 -5.07 -4.90
N GLY A 115 18.90 -5.38 -6.19
CA GLY A 115 17.67 -5.33 -6.96
C GLY A 115 17.29 -6.69 -7.50
N ILE A 116 16.05 -6.77 -7.95
CA ILE A 116 15.53 -7.88 -8.75
C ILE A 116 15.18 -7.34 -10.13
N ASP A 117 15.20 -8.20 -11.13
CA ASP A 117 14.66 -7.83 -12.43
C ASP A 117 13.17 -7.47 -12.29
N VAL A 118 12.76 -6.34 -12.88
CA VAL A 118 11.37 -5.86 -12.80
C VAL A 118 10.37 -6.87 -13.37
N THR A 119 10.80 -7.73 -14.30
CA THR A 119 9.98 -8.80 -14.88
C THR A 119 9.56 -9.86 -13.86
N MET A 120 10.23 -9.94 -12.70
CA MET A 120 9.84 -10.83 -11.60
C MET A 120 8.75 -10.25 -10.70
N LEU A 121 8.41 -8.96 -10.85
CA LEU A 121 7.41 -8.30 -10.01
C LEU A 121 6.00 -8.93 -10.13
N PRO A 122 5.51 -9.35 -11.32
CA PRO A 122 4.26 -10.09 -11.44
C PRO A 122 4.27 -11.42 -10.67
N ALA A 123 5.30 -12.25 -10.86
CA ALA A 123 5.42 -13.55 -10.17
C ALA A 123 5.47 -13.39 -8.64
N LEU A 124 6.15 -12.34 -8.15
CA LEU A 124 6.12 -11.97 -6.72
C LEU A 124 4.69 -11.66 -6.26
N CYS A 125 3.92 -10.91 -7.04
CA CYS A 125 2.54 -10.58 -6.68
C CYS A 125 1.60 -11.80 -6.76
N GLU A 126 1.83 -12.69 -7.71
CA GLU A 126 1.08 -13.93 -7.88
C GLU A 126 1.26 -14.86 -6.68
N ALA A 127 2.48 -15.05 -6.18
CA ALA A 127 2.73 -15.86 -4.97
C ALA A 127 1.84 -15.43 -3.79
N TRP A 128 1.71 -14.11 -3.57
CA TRP A 128 0.84 -13.56 -2.54
C TRP A 128 -0.65 -13.72 -2.85
N THR A 129 -1.04 -13.55 -4.12
CA THR A 129 -2.42 -13.66 -4.57
C THR A 129 -2.93 -15.11 -4.48
N ASP A 130 -2.07 -16.07 -4.82
CA ASP A 130 -2.36 -17.50 -4.74
C ASP A 130 -2.46 -17.97 -3.28
N ALA A 131 -1.53 -17.53 -2.42
CA ALA A 131 -1.59 -17.82 -0.99
C ALA A 131 -2.86 -17.25 -0.32
N GLU A 132 -3.30 -16.04 -0.73
CA GLU A 132 -4.57 -15.46 -0.28
C GLU A 132 -5.76 -16.29 -0.78
N ARG A 133 -5.78 -16.63 -2.08
CA ARG A 133 -6.87 -17.38 -2.71
C ARG A 133 -7.11 -18.72 -2.02
N ASP A 134 -6.05 -19.38 -1.61
CA ASP A 134 -6.10 -20.69 -0.95
C ASP A 134 -6.33 -20.59 0.57
N GLY A 135 -6.43 -19.37 1.13
CA GLY A 135 -6.63 -19.16 2.56
C GLY A 135 -5.41 -19.52 3.42
N ALA A 136 -4.21 -19.60 2.84
CA ALA A 136 -2.99 -19.96 3.54
C ALA A 136 -2.49 -18.87 4.49
N LEU A 137 -2.84 -17.60 4.23
CA LEU A 137 -2.40 -16.44 5.00
C LEU A 137 -3.25 -16.23 6.26
N ARG A 138 -2.70 -16.50 7.44
CA ARG A 138 -3.43 -16.37 8.72
C ARG A 138 -3.20 -15.03 9.40
N GLN A 139 -2.07 -14.38 9.10
CA GLN A 139 -1.66 -13.15 9.76
C GLN A 139 -2.25 -11.92 9.06
N LYS A 140 -2.81 -10.98 9.85
CA LYS A 140 -3.44 -9.76 9.30
C LYS A 140 -2.51 -8.93 8.42
N HIS A 141 -1.22 -8.83 8.78
CA HIS A 141 -0.26 -8.08 7.96
C HIS A 141 0.12 -8.81 6.66
N HIS A 142 0.08 -10.14 6.63
CA HIS A 142 0.21 -10.94 5.41
C HIS A 142 -0.99 -10.74 4.48
N LEU A 143 -2.21 -10.70 5.03
CA LEU A 143 -3.42 -10.37 4.25
C LEU A 143 -3.33 -8.95 3.65
N ASN A 144 -2.87 -7.97 4.42
CA ASN A 144 -2.65 -6.61 3.91
C ASN A 144 -1.59 -6.58 2.79
N THR A 145 -0.54 -7.40 2.92
CA THR A 145 0.52 -7.53 1.91
C THR A 145 -0.05 -8.13 0.62
N ALA A 146 -0.87 -9.18 0.73
CA ALA A 146 -1.54 -9.80 -0.41
C ALA A 146 -2.52 -8.85 -1.12
N ALA A 147 -3.29 -8.05 -0.38
CA ALA A 147 -4.16 -7.03 -0.96
C ALA A 147 -3.36 -6.02 -1.81
N LYS A 148 -2.21 -5.53 -1.30
CA LYS A 148 -1.31 -4.65 -2.05
C LYS A 148 -0.73 -5.33 -3.29
N ALA A 149 -0.29 -6.58 -3.16
CA ALA A 149 0.25 -7.38 -4.26
C ALA A 149 -0.77 -7.56 -5.38
N LYS A 150 -2.00 -7.94 -5.03
CA LYS A 150 -3.12 -8.11 -5.96
C LYS A 150 -3.50 -6.82 -6.67
N ALA A 151 -3.54 -5.71 -5.94
CA ALA A 151 -3.81 -4.39 -6.50
C ALA A 151 -2.71 -3.98 -7.50
N LEU A 152 -1.44 -4.17 -7.14
CA LEU A 152 -0.32 -3.89 -8.01
C LEU A 152 -0.34 -4.76 -9.26
N TYR A 153 -0.54 -6.07 -9.13
CA TYR A 153 -0.60 -7.01 -10.25
C TYR A 153 -1.64 -6.58 -11.30
N LYS A 154 -2.87 -6.30 -10.85
CA LYS A 154 -3.94 -5.85 -11.75
C LYS A 154 -3.65 -4.50 -12.38
N ALA A 155 -3.07 -3.56 -11.61
CA ALA A 155 -2.71 -2.25 -12.12
C ALA A 155 -1.61 -2.33 -13.19
N LEU A 156 -0.58 -3.15 -12.95
CA LEU A 156 0.47 -3.45 -13.94
C LEU A 156 -0.10 -4.06 -15.21
N ALA A 157 -1.04 -5.01 -15.10
CA ALA A 157 -1.69 -5.61 -16.26
C ALA A 157 -2.46 -4.56 -17.11
N ARG A 158 -3.21 -3.66 -16.46
CA ARG A 158 -3.93 -2.58 -17.15
C ARG A 158 -2.99 -1.56 -17.80
N VAL A 159 -1.96 -1.14 -17.09
CA VAL A 159 -0.95 -0.21 -17.63
C VAL A 159 -0.18 -0.86 -18.77
N GLY A 160 0.17 -2.14 -18.67
CA GLY A 160 0.81 -2.89 -19.73
C GLY A 160 -0.04 -2.94 -21.00
N ALA A 161 -1.35 -3.18 -20.87
CA ALA A 161 -2.26 -3.14 -22.01
C ALA A 161 -2.29 -1.75 -22.69
N VAL A 162 -2.40 -0.67 -21.91
CA VAL A 162 -2.35 0.71 -22.45
C VAL A 162 -1.01 0.98 -23.14
N ALA A 163 0.11 0.66 -22.46
CA ALA A 163 1.45 0.91 -22.99
C ALA A 163 1.73 0.14 -24.30
N LEU A 164 1.21 -1.08 -24.45
CA LEU A 164 1.32 -1.85 -25.69
C LEU A 164 0.53 -1.23 -26.85
N VAL A 165 -0.64 -0.67 -26.57
CA VAL A 165 -1.42 0.09 -27.57
C VAL A 165 -0.70 1.38 -27.95
N ASP A 166 -0.15 2.11 -26.98
CA ASP A 166 0.62 3.33 -27.23
C ASP A 166 1.85 3.07 -28.10
N GLU A 167 2.56 1.96 -27.86
CA GLU A 167 3.71 1.54 -28.66
C GLU A 167 3.28 1.15 -30.08
N ALA A 168 2.20 0.36 -30.21
CA ALA A 168 1.71 -0.10 -31.51
C ALA A 168 1.14 1.03 -32.39
N THR A 169 0.60 2.08 -31.78
CA THR A 169 0.02 3.24 -32.48
C THR A 169 1.02 4.39 -32.67
N GLY A 170 2.15 4.38 -31.94
CA GLY A 170 3.11 5.48 -31.89
C GLY A 170 2.75 6.61 -30.92
N TYR A 171 1.59 6.52 -30.23
CA TYR A 171 1.11 7.50 -29.25
C TYR A 171 2.07 7.68 -28.06
N GLN A 172 2.98 6.73 -27.83
CA GLN A 172 4.12 6.84 -26.91
C GLN A 172 4.94 8.13 -27.07
N LYS A 173 4.97 8.75 -28.26
CA LYS A 173 5.68 10.01 -28.54
C LYS A 173 4.87 11.27 -28.20
N GLU A 174 3.55 11.15 -28.12
CA GLU A 174 2.62 12.26 -27.90
C GLU A 174 2.18 12.37 -26.44
N ARG A 175 2.10 11.24 -25.73
CA ARG A 175 1.65 11.21 -24.34
C ARG A 175 2.58 11.96 -23.38
N GLU A 176 2.00 12.48 -22.31
CA GLU A 176 2.76 13.12 -21.24
C GLU A 176 3.74 12.14 -20.59
N ARG A 177 4.92 12.64 -20.18
CA ARG A 177 6.02 11.80 -19.67
C ARG A 177 5.62 10.94 -18.47
N ASP A 178 4.67 11.40 -17.66
CA ASP A 178 4.21 10.77 -16.42
C ASP A 178 2.83 10.10 -16.53
N GLU A 179 2.25 10.00 -17.74
CA GLU A 179 0.88 9.51 -17.93
C GLU A 179 0.68 8.07 -17.45
N LEU A 180 1.57 7.14 -17.83
CA LEU A 180 1.50 5.75 -17.35
C LEU A 180 1.68 5.64 -15.83
N ALA A 181 2.46 6.54 -15.22
CA ALA A 181 2.63 6.56 -13.77
C ALA A 181 1.34 7.01 -13.07
N LYS A 182 0.67 8.03 -13.60
CA LYS A 182 -0.66 8.48 -13.13
C LYS A 182 -1.72 7.38 -13.29
N LEU A 183 -1.72 6.67 -14.42
CA LEU A 183 -2.61 5.52 -14.64
C LEU A 183 -2.36 4.39 -13.63
N LEU A 184 -1.09 4.07 -13.39
CA LEU A 184 -0.71 3.06 -12.39
C LEU A 184 -1.24 3.42 -11.00
N GLU A 185 -1.04 4.67 -10.57
CA GLU A 185 -1.54 5.18 -9.29
C GLU A 185 -3.07 5.09 -9.20
N GLN A 186 -3.77 5.53 -10.25
CA GLN A 186 -5.23 5.48 -10.31
C GLN A 186 -5.76 4.04 -10.23
N PHE A 187 -5.14 3.09 -10.93
CA PHE A 187 -5.56 1.69 -10.88
C PHE A 187 -5.25 1.03 -9.54
N ILE A 188 -4.09 1.31 -8.94
CA ILE A 188 -3.78 0.83 -7.59
C ILE A 188 -4.81 1.37 -6.60
N ALA A 189 -5.10 2.67 -6.64
CA ALA A 189 -6.10 3.28 -5.79
C ALA A 189 -7.47 2.62 -5.99
N LYS A 190 -7.89 2.38 -7.24
CA LYS A 190 -9.14 1.69 -7.57
C LYS A 190 -9.20 0.28 -6.96
N GLU A 191 -8.14 -0.51 -7.06
CA GLU A 191 -8.10 -1.88 -6.53
C GLU A 191 -7.94 -1.92 -5.01
N MET A 192 -7.31 -0.92 -4.40
CA MET A 192 -7.11 -0.83 -2.95
C MET A 192 -8.29 -0.22 -2.19
N ARG A 193 -9.21 0.51 -2.85
CA ARG A 193 -10.41 1.10 -2.24
C ARG A 193 -11.20 0.15 -1.32
N PRO A 194 -11.44 -1.13 -1.67
CA PRO A 194 -12.12 -2.07 -0.78
C PRO A 194 -11.35 -2.39 0.51
N TRP A 195 -10.03 -2.19 0.50
CA TRP A 195 -9.09 -2.62 1.54
C TRP A 195 -8.59 -1.48 2.42
N VAL A 196 -8.61 -0.25 1.92
CA VAL A 196 -8.33 0.94 2.74
C VAL A 196 -9.42 1.03 3.80
N SER A 197 -9.01 1.01 5.07
CA SER A 197 -9.92 1.26 6.17
C SER A 197 -10.56 2.63 5.92
N THR A 198 -11.86 2.64 5.65
CA THR A 198 -12.63 3.86 5.41
C THR A 198 -12.36 4.92 6.48
N TYR A 199 -12.12 4.47 7.71
CA TYR A 199 -11.79 5.31 8.84
C TYR A 199 -10.30 5.15 9.20
N PRO A 200 -9.50 6.23 9.15
CA PRO A 200 -8.10 6.20 9.56
C PRO A 200 -7.97 5.89 11.07
N PRO A 201 -6.90 5.24 11.53
CA PRO A 201 -6.63 5.04 12.96
C PRO A 201 -6.67 6.35 13.77
N GLU A 202 -6.10 7.41 13.22
CA GLU A 202 -5.97 8.74 13.81
C GLU A 202 -7.35 9.33 14.14
N PHE A 203 -8.37 9.09 13.31
CA PHE A 203 -9.74 9.49 13.60
C PHE A 203 -10.26 8.87 14.90
N PHE A 204 -9.95 7.60 15.17
CA PHE A 204 -10.38 6.95 16.41
C PHE A 204 -9.48 7.26 17.60
N GLU A 205 -8.21 7.58 17.37
CA GLU A 205 -7.31 8.10 18.40
C GLU A 205 -7.84 9.42 18.97
N GLU A 206 -8.15 10.36 18.07
CA GLU A 206 -8.70 11.66 18.44
C GLU A 206 -10.09 11.56 19.04
N LEU A 207 -10.98 10.73 18.47
CA LEU A 207 -12.30 10.51 19.06
C LEU A 207 -12.22 9.87 20.45
N CYS A 208 -11.29 8.94 20.67
CA CYS A 208 -11.04 8.39 22.01
C CYS A 208 -10.51 9.46 22.97
N ARG A 209 -9.57 10.30 22.53
CA ARG A 209 -9.03 11.44 23.31
C ARG A 209 -10.16 12.36 23.77
N LEU A 210 -10.98 12.86 22.83
CA LEU A 210 -12.09 13.78 23.13
C LEU A 210 -13.16 13.15 24.03
N ARG A 211 -13.31 11.83 24.01
CA ARG A 211 -14.27 11.10 24.85
C ARG A 211 -13.68 10.58 26.17
N GLY A 212 -12.41 10.89 26.46
CA GLY A 212 -11.72 10.40 27.67
C GLY A 212 -11.55 8.88 27.71
N VAL A 213 -11.55 8.21 26.56
CA VAL A 213 -11.42 6.76 26.45
C VAL A 213 -9.95 6.41 26.13
N PRO A 214 -9.28 5.53 26.88
CA PRO A 214 -7.92 5.11 26.56
C PRO A 214 -7.86 4.39 25.21
N PHE A 215 -7.12 4.94 24.25
CA PHE A 215 -6.96 4.32 22.93
C PHE A 215 -5.97 3.14 22.99
N LYS A 216 -6.35 2.03 22.34
CA LYS A 216 -5.43 0.94 21.97
C LYS A 216 -5.75 0.51 20.55
N ALA A 217 -4.73 0.31 19.71
CA ALA A 217 -4.90 0.00 18.28
C ALA A 217 -5.87 -1.19 17.98
N ASN A 218 -5.98 -2.15 18.90
CA ASN A 218 -6.86 -3.33 18.78
C ASN A 218 -8.00 -3.37 19.81
N MET A 219 -8.40 -2.23 20.38
CA MET A 219 -9.48 -2.22 21.38
C MET A 219 -10.85 -2.49 20.76
N ARG A 220 -11.72 -3.16 21.53
CA ARG A 220 -13.16 -3.09 21.28
C ARG A 220 -13.65 -1.70 21.67
N ARG A 221 -14.15 -0.96 20.69
CA ARG A 221 -14.65 0.40 20.90
C ARG A 221 -15.95 0.39 21.71
N PRO A 222 -16.20 1.41 22.54
CA PRO A 222 -17.48 1.55 23.22
C PRO A 222 -18.65 1.51 22.24
N GLN A 223 -19.72 0.82 22.58
CA GLN A 223 -20.85 0.60 21.68
C GLN A 223 -21.48 1.92 21.19
N TYR A 224 -21.47 2.95 22.05
CA TYR A 224 -22.02 4.27 21.71
C TYR A 224 -21.24 5.02 20.63
N PHE A 225 -19.98 4.66 20.34
CA PHE A 225 -19.19 5.30 19.28
C PHE A 225 -19.87 5.17 17.92
N GLY A 226 -20.68 4.12 17.70
CA GLY A 226 -21.46 3.99 16.48
C GLY A 226 -22.39 5.17 16.24
N HIS A 227 -23.00 5.73 17.29
CA HIS A 227 -23.87 6.91 17.17
C HIS A 227 -23.06 8.16 16.84
N LEU A 228 -21.89 8.34 17.48
CA LEU A 228 -21.01 9.48 17.21
C LEU A 228 -20.49 9.44 15.78
N VAL A 229 -19.99 8.29 15.33
CA VAL A 229 -19.48 8.11 13.97
C VAL A 229 -20.57 8.40 12.95
N ASN A 230 -21.81 7.97 13.18
CA ASN A 230 -22.92 8.25 12.27
C ASN A 230 -23.21 9.75 12.18
N ASN A 231 -23.25 10.45 13.33
CA ASN A 231 -23.46 11.89 13.38
C ASN A 231 -22.32 12.65 12.66
N ILE A 232 -21.09 12.26 12.93
CA ILE A 232 -19.89 12.93 12.41
C ILE A 232 -19.72 12.69 10.89
N THR A 233 -20.28 11.58 10.37
CA THR A 233 -20.14 11.20 8.95
C THR A 233 -21.47 11.26 8.21
N TYR A 234 -22.23 10.17 8.17
CA TYR A 234 -23.37 10.00 7.27
C TYR A 234 -24.46 11.07 7.47
N ASP A 235 -24.73 11.48 8.71
CA ASP A 235 -25.80 12.44 9.03
C ASP A 235 -25.49 13.86 8.50
N ARG A 236 -24.22 14.17 8.18
CA ARG A 236 -23.75 15.48 7.71
C ARG A 236 -23.29 15.48 6.24
N MET A 237 -23.44 14.35 5.55
CA MET A 237 -23.00 14.18 4.17
C MET A 237 -24.08 14.52 3.15
N ALA A 238 -25.31 14.05 3.40
CA ALA A 238 -26.50 14.38 2.61
C ALA A 238 -27.75 14.04 3.45
N PRO A 239 -28.88 14.76 3.27
CA PRO A 239 -30.14 14.42 3.88
C PRO A 239 -30.53 12.97 3.60
N GLU A 240 -31.08 12.30 4.61
CA GLU A 240 -31.55 10.90 4.55
C GLU A 240 -30.54 9.82 4.15
N LEU A 241 -29.27 10.18 3.87
CA LEU A 241 -28.24 9.24 3.42
C LEU A 241 -28.08 8.05 4.35
N ARG A 242 -28.11 8.29 5.67
CA ARG A 242 -28.00 7.20 6.65
C ARG A 242 -29.15 6.22 6.57
N ASN A 243 -30.37 6.69 6.28
CA ASN A 243 -31.54 5.81 6.16
C ASN A 243 -31.44 4.98 4.87
N ALA A 244 -31.11 5.62 3.75
CA ALA A 244 -30.85 4.93 2.49
C ALA A 244 -29.76 3.84 2.63
N LEU A 245 -28.63 4.15 3.29
CA LEU A 245 -27.55 3.18 3.53
C LEU A 245 -27.96 2.02 4.44
N LYS A 246 -28.86 2.25 5.42
CA LYS A 246 -29.41 1.18 6.26
C LYS A 246 -30.34 0.26 5.47
N GLU A 247 -31.17 0.81 4.60
CA GLU A 247 -32.08 0.04 3.75
C GLU A 247 -31.31 -0.83 2.76
N GLU A 248 -30.32 -0.28 2.06
CA GLU A 248 -29.46 -1.04 1.15
C GLU A 248 -28.71 -2.16 1.87
N ARG A 249 -28.22 -1.88 3.08
CA ARG A 249 -27.61 -2.91 3.93
C ARG A 249 -28.60 -4.02 4.31
N ALA A 250 -29.84 -3.69 4.61
CA ALA A 250 -30.88 -4.67 4.94
C ALA A 250 -31.25 -5.53 3.72
N LYS A 251 -31.37 -4.93 2.53
CA LYS A 251 -31.63 -5.63 1.26
C LYS A 251 -30.50 -6.62 0.91
N ALA A 252 -29.25 -6.27 1.20
CA ALA A 252 -28.10 -7.11 0.88
C ALA A 252 -28.00 -8.43 1.68
N LYS A 253 -28.82 -8.64 2.73
CA LYS A 253 -28.90 -9.87 3.57
C LYS A 253 -27.53 -10.41 4.05
N LYS A 254 -26.50 -9.58 4.08
CA LYS A 254 -25.12 -9.97 4.41
C LYS A 254 -24.81 -9.62 5.86
N ALA A 255 -24.72 -10.63 6.71
CA ALA A 255 -24.32 -10.47 8.11
C ALA A 255 -22.95 -9.77 8.19
N GLY A 256 -22.86 -8.68 8.96
CA GLY A 256 -21.61 -7.93 9.16
C GLY A 256 -21.24 -6.89 8.09
N ALA A 257 -22.06 -6.69 7.05
CA ALA A 257 -21.83 -5.60 6.09
C ALA A 257 -21.86 -4.22 6.77
N LYS A 258 -21.01 -3.28 6.33
CA LYS A 258 -20.84 -1.93 6.92
C LYS A 258 -21.45 -0.87 5.99
N MET A 259 -22.00 0.22 6.56
CA MET A 259 -22.72 1.23 5.76
C MET A 259 -21.87 1.89 4.66
N HIS A 260 -20.59 2.18 4.90
CA HIS A 260 -19.70 2.74 3.88
C HIS A 260 -19.49 1.85 2.65
N GLN A 261 -19.81 0.55 2.73
CA GLN A 261 -19.69 -0.38 1.61
C GLN A 261 -20.80 -0.17 0.56
N PHE A 262 -21.85 0.59 0.90
CA PHE A 262 -22.99 0.89 0.04
C PHE A 262 -22.95 2.33 -0.51
N LEU A 263 -21.86 3.07 -0.25
CA LEU A 263 -21.63 4.36 -0.90
C LEU A 263 -21.26 4.15 -2.37
N SER A 264 -21.69 5.06 -3.24
CA SER A 264 -21.38 4.99 -4.68
C SER A 264 -19.88 4.94 -4.94
N GLU A 265 -19.49 4.06 -5.87
CA GLU A 265 -18.10 3.87 -6.26
C GLU A 265 -17.56 5.17 -6.91
N GLY A 266 -16.59 5.82 -6.25
CA GLY A 266 -15.95 7.04 -6.75
C GLY A 266 -16.40 8.32 -6.04
N THR A 267 -17.70 8.63 -6.02
CA THR A 267 -18.20 9.91 -5.49
C THR A 267 -18.47 9.85 -3.98
N GLY A 268 -19.23 8.85 -3.51
CA GLY A 268 -19.60 8.75 -2.10
C GLY A 268 -18.43 8.39 -1.19
N TYR A 269 -17.60 7.43 -1.59
CA TYR A 269 -16.43 7.02 -0.80
C TYR A 269 -15.32 8.09 -0.76
N GLY A 270 -15.03 8.72 -1.90
CA GLY A 270 -14.04 9.80 -1.98
C GLY A 270 -14.44 11.01 -1.14
N LEU A 271 -15.74 11.37 -1.15
CA LEU A 271 -16.28 12.44 -0.30
C LEU A 271 -16.16 12.10 1.18
N LEU A 272 -16.46 10.85 1.57
CA LEU A 272 -16.30 10.40 2.96
C LEU A 272 -14.85 10.49 3.42
N GLN A 273 -13.88 10.05 2.60
CA GLN A 273 -12.46 10.15 2.95
C GLN A 273 -11.99 11.60 3.09
N LYS A 274 -12.33 12.47 2.13
CA LYS A 274 -11.97 13.90 2.18
C LYS A 274 -12.54 14.58 3.43
N ARG A 275 -13.80 14.28 3.78
CA ARG A 275 -14.43 14.77 5.01
C ARG A 275 -13.75 14.22 6.26
N LEU A 276 -13.41 12.94 6.30
CA LEU A 276 -12.73 12.35 7.44
C LEU A 276 -11.39 13.04 7.74
N THR A 277 -10.60 13.39 6.71
CA THR A 277 -9.38 14.19 6.91
C THR A 277 -9.69 15.53 7.59
N GLY A 278 -10.64 16.30 7.06
CA GLY A 278 -11.02 17.59 7.65
C GLY A 278 -11.58 17.47 9.08
N VAL A 279 -12.44 16.47 9.30
CA VAL A 279 -13.00 16.14 10.62
C VAL A 279 -11.90 15.80 11.62
N THR A 280 -10.93 14.95 11.23
CA THR A 280 -9.80 14.61 12.10
C THR A 280 -8.97 15.83 12.44
N THR A 281 -8.75 16.75 11.49
CA THR A 281 -8.08 18.04 11.78
C THR A 281 -8.87 18.90 12.76
N LEU A 282 -10.20 18.97 12.63
CA LEU A 282 -11.04 19.68 13.61
C LEU A 282 -10.97 19.04 15.00
N MET A 283 -10.95 17.70 15.07
CA MET A 283 -10.77 17.01 16.35
C MET A 283 -9.43 17.39 16.98
N GLN A 284 -8.33 17.35 16.22
CA GLN A 284 -6.98 17.72 16.70
C GLN A 284 -6.91 19.16 17.20
N ALA A 285 -7.62 20.08 16.56
CA ALA A 285 -7.69 21.49 16.95
C ALA A 285 -8.57 21.75 18.18
N SER A 286 -9.29 20.74 18.68
CA SER A 286 -10.25 20.88 19.77
C SER A 286 -9.75 20.24 21.07
N ASP A 287 -9.92 20.95 22.17
CA ASP A 287 -9.57 20.46 23.51
C ASP A 287 -10.66 19.54 24.08
N THR A 288 -11.94 19.86 23.83
CA THR A 288 -13.10 19.10 24.30
C THR A 288 -13.98 18.60 23.15
N TYR A 289 -14.82 17.59 23.44
CA TYR A 289 -15.76 17.06 22.44
C TYR A 289 -16.81 18.10 22.04
N GLU A 290 -17.19 18.96 22.99
CA GLU A 290 -18.13 20.05 22.79
C GLU A 290 -17.57 21.10 21.81
N ASP A 291 -16.32 21.51 21.98
CA ASP A 291 -15.64 22.44 21.06
C ASP A 291 -15.56 21.85 19.64
N PHE A 292 -15.21 20.57 19.56
CA PHE A 292 -15.18 19.84 18.30
C PHE A 292 -16.54 19.85 17.60
N ILE A 293 -17.63 19.56 18.31
CA ILE A 293 -18.97 19.55 17.71
C ILE A 293 -19.38 20.94 17.26
N GLN A 294 -19.08 22.00 18.02
CA GLN A 294 -19.37 23.36 17.59
C GLN A 294 -18.63 23.76 16.31
N LEU A 295 -17.36 23.38 16.18
CA LEU A 295 -16.60 23.61 14.95
C LEU A 295 -17.12 22.75 13.81
N LEU A 296 -17.46 21.50 14.10
CA LEU A 296 -18.01 20.58 13.12
C LEU A 296 -19.37 21.07 12.60
N ASP A 297 -20.25 21.61 13.45
CA ASP A 297 -21.54 22.18 13.05
C ASP A 297 -21.36 23.40 12.13
N LYS A 298 -20.32 24.20 12.35
CA LYS A 298 -19.99 25.35 11.49
C LYS A 298 -19.47 24.95 10.11
N VAL A 299 -18.60 23.93 10.05
CA VAL A 299 -17.90 23.53 8.82
C VAL A 299 -18.69 22.46 8.04
N HIS A 300 -19.40 21.60 8.75
CA HIS A 300 -20.17 20.46 8.25
C HIS A 300 -21.51 20.36 9.02
N PRO A 301 -22.46 21.28 8.78
CA PRO A 301 -23.75 21.26 9.47
C PRO A 301 -24.53 19.97 9.20
N LEU A 302 -25.46 19.66 10.10
CA LEU A 302 -26.48 18.65 9.82
C LEU A 302 -27.37 19.14 8.69
N LEU A 303 -27.58 18.28 7.71
CA LEU A 303 -28.41 18.60 6.55
C LEU A 303 -29.79 17.99 6.76
N THR A 304 -30.81 18.82 6.71
CA THR A 304 -32.22 18.41 6.70
C THR A 304 -32.78 18.47 5.28
N VAL A 305 -33.93 17.84 5.05
CA VAL A 305 -34.56 17.80 3.71
C VAL A 305 -34.92 19.22 3.23
N GLU A 306 -35.18 20.14 4.16
CA GLU A 306 -35.54 21.54 3.89
C GLU A 306 -34.37 22.36 3.30
N ASP A 307 -33.12 21.92 3.52
CA ASP A 307 -31.91 22.64 3.10
C ASP A 307 -31.58 22.45 1.60
N ILE A 308 -32.21 21.49 0.91
CA ILE A 308 -32.00 21.24 -0.54
C ILE A 308 -32.88 22.15 -1.41
N ASP A 309 -34.05 22.56 -0.92
CA ASP A 309 -35.00 23.39 -1.67
C ASP A 309 -34.67 24.90 -1.60
N ALA A 310 -33.56 25.25 -0.94
CA ALA A 310 -33.12 26.63 -0.70
C ALA A 310 -31.90 27.06 -1.55
N GLU A 311 -31.33 26.17 -2.37
CA GLU A 311 -30.29 26.45 -3.39
C GLU A 311 -30.85 26.44 -4.81
#